data_AF-A0A6V7HBA3-F1
#
_entry.id   AF-A0A6V7HBA3-F1
#
_cell.length_a   1.000
_cell.length_b   1.000
_cell.length_c   1.000
_cell.angle_alpha   90.00
_cell.angle_beta   90.00
_cell.angle_gamma   90.00
#
_symmetry.space_group_name_H-M   'P 1'
#
loop_
_entity.id
_entity.type
_entity.pdbx_description
1 polymer ?
#
loop_
_entity_poly.entity_id
_entity_poly.type
_entity_poly.pdbx_seq_one_letter_code
_entity_poly.pdbx_strand_id
1 'polypeptide(L)'
;MSKTYSAEEVARHNNAADLWIVYKGNVYDITRFLKEHPGGEEVLLNLAGKDATECFDDIGHSLEAIMLRETYKIGMVVGDVPGTVTGGVQDTRIDDDNWEYEPPKYEQSPWLPVMIAVGVIVYASIFYYFWYSIRPDSEDSAERMSKQYTRSEVASSNSRNQTMFIIHDKVYDVTTFLNEHPGGEEILLDHGGKDASEDFDDVGHSTDALDLMKKYKVGELVESERKGSEPKKTWTSDYSKDKQNKENQGLSPFVWVSALAAMMAIVYFVYL
;
A
#
# COMPACT_ATOMS: atom_id res chain seq x y z
N MET A 1 -1.57 -38.46 2.41
CA MET A 1 -0.96 -39.66 1.80
C MET A 1 -0.10 -39.19 0.65
N SER A 2 1.23 -39.33 0.73
CA SER A 2 2.13 -39.00 -0.38
C SER A 2 1.98 -40.05 -1.47
N LYS A 3 1.93 -39.62 -2.73
CA LYS A 3 1.85 -40.52 -3.89
C LYS A 3 3.21 -41.19 -4.09
N THR A 4 3.21 -42.48 -4.41
CA THR A 4 4.42 -43.27 -4.65
C THR A 4 4.52 -43.66 -6.11
N TYR A 5 5.73 -43.64 -6.66
CA TYR A 5 6.03 -43.96 -8.05
C TYR A 5 7.12 -45.03 -8.10
N SER A 6 7.08 -45.93 -9.09
CA SER A 6 8.16 -46.91 -9.25
C SER A 6 9.36 -46.29 -9.97
N ALA A 7 10.55 -46.87 -9.78
CA ALA A 7 11.75 -46.44 -10.51
C ALA A 7 11.56 -46.49 -12.03
N GLU A 8 10.88 -47.52 -12.53
CA GLU A 8 10.58 -47.70 -13.96
C GLU A 8 9.53 -46.73 -14.47
N GLU A 9 8.66 -46.22 -13.59
CA GLU A 9 7.71 -45.17 -13.92
C GLU A 9 8.46 -43.86 -14.11
N VAL A 10 9.26 -43.45 -13.12
CA VAL A 10 10.07 -42.23 -13.19
C VAL A 10 10.98 -42.21 -14.42
N ALA A 11 11.60 -43.35 -14.76
CA ALA A 11 12.49 -43.45 -15.91
C ALA A 11 11.81 -43.20 -17.28
N ARG A 12 10.48 -43.26 -17.36
CA ARG A 12 9.72 -42.93 -18.59
C ARG A 12 9.58 -41.41 -18.81
N HIS A 13 9.68 -40.63 -17.74
CA HIS A 13 9.56 -39.17 -17.75
C HIS A 13 10.94 -38.54 -18.02
N ASN A 14 11.47 -38.79 -19.21
CA ASN A 14 12.86 -38.51 -19.58
C ASN A 14 13.03 -37.54 -20.76
N ASN A 15 12.03 -36.71 -21.07
CA ASN A 15 12.06 -35.82 -22.24
C ASN A 15 11.62 -34.39 -21.88
N ALA A 16 11.88 -33.42 -22.77
CA ALA A 16 11.62 -32.01 -22.51
C ALA A 16 10.14 -31.64 -22.28
N ALA A 17 9.21 -32.46 -22.77
CA ALA A 17 7.77 -32.25 -22.58
C ALA A 17 7.22 -33.03 -21.37
N ASP A 18 8.04 -33.89 -20.75
CA ASP A 18 7.67 -34.77 -19.65
C ASP A 18 8.94 -35.22 -18.91
N LEU A 19 9.35 -34.41 -17.92
CA LEU A 19 10.66 -34.47 -17.27
C LEU A 19 10.53 -34.58 -15.75
N TRP A 20 10.86 -35.76 -15.23
CA TRP A 20 10.94 -35.99 -13.79
C TRP A 20 12.36 -36.25 -13.34
N ILE A 21 12.66 -35.89 -12.10
CA ILE A 21 13.94 -36.20 -11.45
C ILE A 21 13.70 -36.73 -10.04
N VAL A 22 14.64 -37.53 -9.56
CA VAL A 22 14.66 -37.98 -8.17
C VAL A 22 15.67 -37.16 -7.39
N TYR A 23 15.29 -36.71 -6.20
CA TYR A 23 16.20 -36.09 -5.24
C TYR A 23 15.89 -36.62 -3.83
N LYS A 24 16.87 -37.26 -3.21
CA LYS A 24 16.78 -37.88 -1.86
C LYS A 24 15.52 -38.75 -1.70
N GLY A 25 15.23 -39.59 -2.69
CA GLY A 25 14.07 -40.48 -2.70
C GLY A 25 12.72 -39.82 -3.00
N ASN A 26 12.68 -38.52 -3.26
CA ASN A 26 11.47 -37.79 -3.66
C ASN A 26 11.45 -37.58 -5.18
N VAL A 27 10.27 -37.65 -5.79
CA VAL A 27 10.05 -37.45 -7.21
C VAL A 27 9.53 -36.04 -7.46
N TYR A 28 10.14 -35.34 -8.40
CA TYR A 28 9.81 -33.97 -8.77
C TYR A 28 9.47 -33.87 -10.25
N ASP A 29 8.35 -33.25 -10.58
CA ASP A 29 7.98 -32.92 -11.96
C ASP A 29 8.46 -31.50 -12.27
N ILE A 30 9.56 -31.41 -13.00
CA ILE A 30 10.21 -30.15 -13.35
C ILE A 30 10.01 -29.81 -14.83
N THR A 31 9.04 -30.44 -15.50
CA THR A 31 8.72 -30.20 -16.92
C THR A 31 8.48 -28.71 -17.21
N ARG A 32 7.78 -28.03 -16.30
CA ARG A 32 7.48 -26.59 -16.43
C ARG A 32 8.68 -25.70 -16.10
N PHE A 33 9.58 -26.18 -15.26
CA PHE A 33 10.73 -25.43 -14.80
C PHE A 33 11.94 -25.55 -15.74
N LEU A 34 11.92 -26.51 -16.67
CA LEU A 34 13.04 -26.78 -17.59
C LEU A 34 13.61 -25.50 -18.20
N LYS A 35 12.75 -24.66 -18.80
CA LYS A 35 13.14 -23.41 -19.49
C LYS A 35 13.55 -22.27 -18.56
N GLU A 36 13.16 -22.36 -17.29
CA GLU A 36 13.39 -21.33 -16.29
C GLU A 36 14.66 -21.62 -15.47
N HIS A 37 15.27 -22.78 -15.66
CA HIS A 37 16.42 -23.21 -14.91
C HIS A 37 17.67 -22.35 -15.23
N PRO A 38 18.21 -21.59 -14.24
CA PRO A 38 19.36 -20.70 -14.48
C PRO A 38 20.64 -21.43 -14.91
N GLY A 39 20.76 -22.73 -14.61
CA GLY A 39 21.87 -23.58 -15.05
C GLY A 39 21.74 -24.13 -16.48
N GLY A 40 20.67 -23.75 -17.20
CA GLY A 40 20.37 -24.22 -18.56
C GLY A 40 19.49 -25.47 -18.59
N GLU A 41 18.84 -25.70 -19.75
CA GLU A 41 17.94 -26.84 -19.96
C GLU A 41 18.71 -28.17 -20.08
N GLU A 42 19.91 -28.13 -20.67
CA GLU A 42 20.70 -29.32 -21.00
C GLU A 42 21.07 -30.14 -19.75
N VAL A 43 21.37 -29.48 -18.63
CA VAL A 43 21.75 -30.18 -17.39
C VAL A 43 20.57 -30.95 -16.78
N LEU A 44 19.35 -30.42 -16.90
CA LEU A 44 18.14 -31.11 -16.43
C LEU A 44 17.75 -32.25 -17.36
N LEU A 45 17.89 -32.06 -18.68
CA LEU A 45 17.63 -33.11 -19.68
C LEU A 45 18.57 -34.30 -19.53
N ASN A 46 19.83 -34.08 -19.18
CA ASN A 46 20.80 -35.15 -18.94
C ASN A 46 20.44 -36.04 -17.73
N LEU A 47 19.74 -35.46 -16.75
CA LEU A 47 19.28 -36.11 -15.52
C LEU A 47 17.80 -36.53 -15.58
N ALA A 48 17.14 -36.34 -16.72
CA ALA A 48 15.74 -36.67 -16.91
C ALA A 48 15.49 -38.17 -16.69
N GLY A 49 14.53 -38.49 -15.82
CA GLY A 49 14.19 -39.85 -15.41
C GLY A 49 15.22 -40.52 -14.49
N LYS A 50 16.16 -39.77 -13.91
CA LYS A 50 17.26 -40.28 -13.08
C LYS A 50 17.31 -39.63 -11.70
N ASP A 51 18.16 -40.16 -10.82
CA ASP A 51 18.54 -39.52 -9.57
C ASP A 51 19.53 -38.37 -9.81
N ALA A 52 19.14 -37.18 -9.38
CA ALA A 52 19.88 -35.94 -9.50
C ALA A 52 20.48 -35.49 -8.16
N THR A 53 20.42 -36.31 -7.10
CA THR A 53 20.82 -35.94 -5.72
C THR A 53 22.25 -35.42 -5.66
N GLU A 54 23.21 -36.19 -6.17
CA GLU A 54 24.63 -35.84 -6.16
C GLU A 54 24.86 -34.54 -6.97
N CYS A 55 24.34 -34.49 -8.21
CA CYS A 55 24.47 -33.31 -9.06
C CYS A 55 23.82 -32.05 -8.45
N PHE A 56 22.75 -32.18 -7.68
CA PHE A 56 22.09 -31.04 -7.05
C PHE A 56 22.86 -30.54 -5.82
N ASP A 57 23.38 -31.46 -5.00
CA ASP A 57 24.12 -31.15 -3.77
C ASP A 57 25.52 -30.57 -4.10
N ASP A 58 26.22 -31.10 -5.11
CA ASP A 58 27.58 -30.65 -5.50
C ASP A 58 27.63 -29.22 -6.04
N ILE A 59 26.56 -28.77 -6.68
CA ILE A 59 26.48 -27.45 -7.32
C ILE A 59 26.27 -26.33 -6.29
N GLY A 60 25.67 -26.63 -5.13
CA GLY A 60 25.44 -25.64 -4.07
C GLY A 60 24.35 -24.60 -4.40
N HIS A 61 23.14 -25.09 -4.71
CA HIS A 61 21.98 -24.24 -5.01
C HIS A 61 21.60 -23.29 -3.84
N SER A 62 21.11 -22.09 -4.17
CA SER A 62 20.66 -21.10 -3.18
C SER A 62 19.47 -21.62 -2.35
N LEU A 63 19.23 -21.03 -1.18
CA LEU A 63 18.07 -21.38 -0.33
C LEU A 63 16.74 -21.22 -1.09
N GLU A 64 16.64 -20.20 -1.94
CA GLU A 64 15.48 -19.99 -2.80
C GLU A 64 15.26 -21.15 -3.78
N ALA A 65 16.32 -21.65 -4.44
CA ALA A 65 16.23 -22.79 -5.34
C ALA A 65 15.85 -24.09 -4.60
N ILE A 66 16.36 -24.27 -3.37
CA ILE A 66 16.00 -25.39 -2.50
C ILE A 66 14.51 -25.33 -2.13
N MET A 67 13.98 -24.14 -1.81
CA MET A 67 12.56 -23.96 -1.49
C MET A 67 11.67 -24.13 -2.73
N LEU A 68 12.11 -23.63 -3.88
CA LEU A 68 11.38 -23.74 -5.14
C LEU A 68 11.24 -25.21 -5.59
N ARG A 69 12.27 -26.04 -5.40
CA ARG A 69 12.23 -27.49 -5.67
C ARG A 69 11.05 -28.16 -4.97
N GLU A 70 10.77 -27.81 -3.72
CA GLU A 70 9.66 -28.44 -2.97
C GLU A 70 8.29 -28.19 -3.60
N THR A 71 8.11 -27.09 -4.34
CA THR A 71 6.84 -26.81 -5.04
C THR A 71 6.57 -27.77 -6.21
N TYR A 72 7.60 -28.39 -6.76
CA TYR A 72 7.52 -29.34 -7.87
C TYR A 72 7.46 -30.80 -7.41
N LYS A 73 7.39 -31.05 -6.09
CA LYS A 73 7.34 -32.39 -5.53
C LYS A 73 6.00 -33.05 -5.83
N ILE A 74 6.04 -34.20 -6.50
CA ILE A 74 4.85 -34.98 -6.85
C ILE A 74 4.69 -36.26 -6.03
N GLY A 75 5.74 -36.71 -5.35
CA GLY A 75 5.69 -37.93 -4.54
C GLY A 75 7.05 -38.48 -4.11
N MET A 76 7.09 -39.79 -3.85
CA MET A 76 8.30 -40.54 -3.47
C MET A 76 8.52 -41.72 -4.40
N VAL A 77 9.78 -42.09 -4.64
CA VAL A 77 10.12 -43.26 -5.46
C VAL A 77 10.17 -44.52 -4.59
N VAL A 78 9.71 -45.64 -5.14
CA VAL A 78 9.77 -46.96 -4.51
C VAL A 78 10.52 -47.90 -5.47
N GLY A 79 11.71 -48.34 -5.06
CA GLY A 79 12.64 -49.16 -5.86
C GLY A 79 13.92 -48.41 -6.26
N ASP A 80 14.92 -49.14 -6.77
CA ASP A 80 16.21 -48.59 -7.19
C ASP A 80 16.12 -48.00 -8.60
N VAL A 81 16.41 -46.70 -8.76
CA VAL A 81 16.53 -46.05 -10.09
C VAL A 81 17.94 -46.26 -10.67
N PRO A 82 18.10 -46.40 -12.00
CA PRO A 82 19.42 -46.49 -12.61
C PRO A 82 20.20 -45.19 -12.37
N GLY A 83 21.32 -45.27 -11.63
CA GLY A 83 22.10 -44.11 -11.19
C GLY A 83 22.05 -43.87 -9.68
N THR A 84 21.21 -44.59 -8.94
CA THR A 84 21.37 -44.72 -7.49
C THR A 84 22.71 -45.40 -7.25
N VAL A 85 23.69 -44.67 -6.70
CA VAL A 85 24.79 -45.34 -6.00
C VAL A 85 24.13 -46.04 -4.82
N THR A 86 23.84 -47.32 -4.98
CA THR A 86 23.53 -48.23 -3.89
C THR A 86 24.81 -48.36 -3.06
N GLY A 87 25.10 -47.35 -2.24
CA GLY A 87 25.77 -47.56 -0.97
C GLY A 87 24.85 -48.49 -0.21
N GLY A 88 25.25 -49.76 -0.13
CA GLY A 88 24.42 -50.80 0.43
C GLY A 88 23.83 -50.38 1.75
N VAL A 89 22.63 -50.90 2.01
CA VAL A 89 22.17 -51.13 3.37
C VAL A 89 23.23 -52.02 4.05
N GLN A 90 24.28 -51.41 4.57
CA GLN A 90 24.85 -51.91 5.80
C GLN A 90 23.86 -51.47 6.87
N ASP A 91 23.14 -52.47 7.36
CA ASP A 91 22.77 -52.56 8.76
C ASP A 91 24.06 -52.46 9.60
N THR A 92 24.67 -51.27 9.64
CA THR A 92 25.31 -50.81 10.84
C THR A 92 24.17 -50.20 11.65
N ARG A 93 23.45 -51.06 12.38
CA ARG A 93 23.19 -50.74 13.79
C ARG A 93 24.52 -50.30 14.39
N ILE A 94 24.81 -49.01 14.25
CA ILE A 94 25.16 -48.29 15.46
C ILE A 94 23.91 -48.46 16.31
N ASP A 95 24.06 -49.16 17.41
CA ASP A 95 23.11 -49.16 18.50
C ASP A 95 23.07 -47.73 19.07
N ASP A 96 22.55 -46.80 18.26
CA ASP A 96 22.15 -45.45 18.59
C ASP A 96 20.66 -45.34 18.27
N ASP A 97 19.90 -46.26 18.87
CA ASP A 97 18.44 -46.17 18.97
C ASP A 97 18.00 -45.03 19.91
N ASN A 98 18.85 -44.01 20.14
CA ASN A 98 18.52 -42.84 20.96
C ASN A 98 19.03 -41.52 20.38
N TRP A 99 19.11 -41.40 19.05
CA TRP A 99 18.97 -40.10 18.41
C TRP A 99 17.48 -39.85 18.15
N GLU A 100 16.81 -39.40 19.20
CA GLU A 100 15.51 -38.74 19.07
C GLU A 100 15.75 -37.49 18.22
N TYR A 101 15.00 -37.34 17.12
CA TYR A 101 14.97 -36.09 16.38
C TYR A 101 14.46 -35.00 17.32
N GLU A 102 15.38 -34.29 17.97
CA GLU A 102 15.07 -33.02 18.57
C GLU A 102 14.96 -32.01 17.41
N PRO A 103 13.77 -31.45 17.14
CA PRO A 103 13.67 -30.37 16.18
C PRO A 103 14.66 -29.27 16.60
N PRO A 104 15.31 -28.56 15.66
CA PRO A 104 16.22 -27.48 16.02
C PRO A 104 15.47 -26.57 16.98
N LYS A 105 15.97 -26.47 18.22
CA LYS A 105 15.42 -25.54 19.20
C LYS A 105 15.68 -24.17 18.61
N TYR A 106 14.66 -23.62 17.97
CA TYR A 106 14.66 -22.22 17.59
C TYR A 106 14.65 -21.46 18.91
N GLU A 107 15.85 -21.25 19.46
CA GLU A 107 16.07 -20.31 20.54
C GLU A 107 15.64 -18.98 19.96
N GLN A 108 14.39 -18.61 20.27
CA GLN A 108 13.85 -17.30 19.97
C GLN A 108 14.86 -16.33 20.55
N SER A 109 15.68 -15.73 19.68
CA SER A 109 16.67 -14.75 20.12
C SER A 109 15.94 -13.80 21.05
N PRO A 110 16.42 -13.57 22.29
CA PRO A 110 15.74 -12.69 23.23
C PRO A 110 15.49 -11.30 22.64
N TRP A 111 16.27 -10.96 21.61
CA TRP A 111 16.21 -9.73 20.84
C TRP A 111 15.18 -9.75 19.72
N LEU A 112 14.73 -10.90 19.22
CA LEU A 112 13.73 -10.97 18.14
C LEU A 112 12.41 -10.28 18.49
N PRO A 113 11.77 -10.50 19.66
CA PRO A 113 10.57 -9.74 20.03
C PRO A 113 10.88 -8.25 20.24
N VAL A 114 12.08 -7.90 20.70
CA VAL A 114 12.52 -6.50 20.86
C VAL A 114 12.67 -5.82 19.51
N MET A 115 13.28 -6.48 18.52
CA MET A 115 13.47 -5.97 17.16
C MET A 115 12.13 -5.84 16.43
N ILE A 116 11.20 -6.77 16.64
CA ILE A 116 9.83 -6.67 16.12
C ILE A 116 9.12 -5.49 16.78
N ALA A 117 9.21 -5.31 18.11
CA ALA A 117 8.59 -4.18 18.80
C ALA A 117 9.17 -2.84 18.33
N VAL A 118 10.50 -2.73 18.19
CA VAL A 118 11.16 -1.54 17.64
C VAL A 118 10.73 -1.31 16.19
N GLY A 119 10.68 -2.36 15.36
CA GLY A 119 10.22 -2.29 13.99
C GLY A 119 8.77 -1.81 13.86
N VAL A 120 7.88 -2.30 14.73
CA VAL A 120 6.48 -1.87 14.79
C VAL A 120 6.37 -0.41 15.23
N ILE A 121 7.18 0.05 16.20
CA ILE A 121 7.19 1.46 16.64
C ILE A 121 7.71 2.37 15.53
N VAL A 122 8.79 1.99 14.85
CA VAL A 122 9.36 2.76 13.73
C VAL A 122 8.37 2.80 12.57
N TYR A 123 7.78 1.66 12.21
CA TYR A 123 6.76 1.58 11.16
C TYR A 123 5.52 2.40 11.52
N ALA A 124 4.99 2.30 12.75
CA ALA A 124 3.86 3.09 13.21
C ALA A 124 4.18 4.59 13.21
N SER A 125 5.41 4.97 13.52
CA SER A 125 5.87 6.37 13.50
C SER A 125 5.98 6.91 12.07
N ILE A 126 6.55 6.13 11.14
CA ILE A 126 6.62 6.46 9.71
C ILE A 126 5.21 6.52 9.12
N PHE A 127 4.37 5.52 9.42
CA PHE A 127 2.98 5.46 8.98
C PHE A 127 2.17 6.61 9.53
N TYR A 128 2.31 6.97 10.81
CA TYR A 128 1.66 8.13 11.39
C TYR A 128 2.10 9.43 10.72
N TYR A 129 3.40 9.61 10.50
CA TYR A 129 3.94 10.79 9.81
C TYR A 129 3.44 10.88 8.37
N PHE A 130 3.43 9.75 7.64
CA PHE A 130 2.92 9.66 6.27
C PHE A 130 1.40 9.86 6.20
N TRP A 131 0.65 9.26 7.12
CA TRP A 131 -0.80 9.42 7.26
C TRP A 131 -1.18 10.87 7.59
N TYR A 132 -0.45 11.51 8.50
CA TYR A 132 -0.65 12.92 8.84
C TYR A 132 -0.25 13.84 7.67
N SER A 133 0.82 13.51 6.93
CA SER A 133 1.26 14.27 5.77
C SER A 133 0.36 14.11 4.54
N ILE A 134 -0.43 13.03 4.45
CA ILE A 134 -1.33 12.74 3.32
C ILE A 134 -2.80 12.94 3.69
N ARG A 135 -3.10 13.25 4.96
CA ARG A 135 -4.43 13.64 5.39
C ARG A 135 -4.90 14.78 4.48
N PRO A 136 -5.95 14.55 3.67
CA PRO A 136 -6.31 15.54 2.67
C PRO A 136 -6.87 16.76 3.40
N ASP A 137 -6.27 17.92 3.15
CA ASP A 137 -6.75 19.23 3.65
C ASP A 137 -8.25 19.45 3.37
N SER A 138 -8.84 18.67 2.46
CA SER A 138 -10.26 18.71 2.11
C SER A 138 -11.22 18.40 3.26
N GLU A 139 -10.86 17.53 4.22
CA GLU A 139 -11.76 17.23 5.36
C GLU A 139 -11.81 18.40 6.35
N ASP A 140 -10.65 18.91 6.78
CA ASP A 140 -10.58 20.07 7.68
C ASP A 140 -11.08 21.35 6.98
N SER A 141 -10.91 21.47 5.65
CA SER A 141 -11.49 22.56 4.86
C SER A 141 -13.01 22.46 4.76
N ALA A 142 -13.57 21.25 4.58
CA ALA A 142 -15.01 21.05 4.52
C ALA A 142 -15.68 21.33 5.88
N GLU A 143 -15.05 20.91 6.98
CA GLU A 143 -15.51 21.23 8.34
C GLU A 143 -15.49 22.74 8.57
N ARG A 144 -14.38 23.42 8.24
CA ARG A 144 -14.29 24.90 8.29
C ARG A 144 -15.41 25.54 7.46
N MET A 145 -15.57 25.18 6.20
CA MET A 145 -16.60 25.79 5.35
C MET A 145 -18.04 25.63 5.86
N SER A 146 -18.33 24.61 6.68
CA SER A 146 -19.66 24.39 7.28
C SER A 146 -19.90 25.16 8.58
N LYS A 147 -18.84 25.73 9.17
CA LYS A 147 -18.92 26.43 10.45
C LYS A 147 -19.68 27.75 10.29
N GLN A 148 -20.61 27.98 11.21
CA GLN A 148 -21.37 29.23 11.27
C GLN A 148 -20.74 30.19 12.27
N TYR A 149 -20.73 31.46 11.92
CA TYR A 149 -20.18 32.54 12.72
C TYR A 149 -21.22 33.63 12.94
N THR A 150 -21.23 34.24 14.11
CA THR A 150 -22.00 35.45 14.40
C THR A 150 -21.19 36.69 14.06
N ARG A 151 -21.86 37.80 13.76
CA ARG A 151 -21.20 39.10 13.53
C ARG A 151 -20.36 39.54 14.73
N SER A 152 -20.82 39.22 15.95
CA SER A 152 -20.10 39.51 17.19
C SER A 152 -18.79 38.73 17.33
N GLU A 153 -18.77 37.47 16.90
CA GLU A 153 -17.55 36.65 16.88
C GLU A 153 -16.54 37.17 15.84
N VAL A 154 -17.02 37.54 14.66
CA VAL A 154 -16.17 38.15 13.62
C VAL A 154 -15.62 39.50 14.09
N ALA A 155 -16.45 40.35 14.71
CA ALA A 155 -16.05 41.65 15.23
C ALA A 155 -14.93 41.59 16.29
N SER A 156 -14.84 40.47 17.01
CA SER A 156 -13.78 40.22 17.99
C SER A 156 -12.44 39.82 17.34
N SER A 157 -12.44 39.50 16.04
CA SER A 157 -11.29 39.07 15.24
C SER A 157 -10.76 40.21 14.37
N ASN A 158 -10.30 41.30 15.02
CA ASN A 158 -9.83 42.54 14.39
C ASN A 158 -8.35 42.84 14.64
N SER A 159 -7.56 41.83 15.00
CA SER A 159 -6.14 41.97 15.37
C SER A 159 -5.24 41.36 14.30
N ARG A 160 -3.99 41.83 14.17
CA ARG A 160 -3.03 41.29 13.17
C ARG A 160 -2.81 39.77 13.29
N ASN A 161 -2.99 39.20 14.47
CA ASN A 161 -2.84 37.76 14.71
C ASN A 161 -4.12 36.94 14.41
N GLN A 162 -5.25 37.61 14.21
CA GLN A 162 -6.54 37.00 13.90
C GLN A 162 -7.43 38.06 13.26
N THR A 163 -7.38 38.15 11.93
CA THR A 163 -8.16 39.11 11.14
C THR A 163 -9.17 38.36 10.28
N MET A 164 -10.45 38.53 10.61
CA MET A 164 -11.56 37.96 9.86
C MET A 164 -12.50 39.06 9.40
N PHE A 165 -13.10 38.93 8.22
CA PHE A 165 -14.12 39.85 7.75
C PHE A 165 -15.21 39.09 6.98
N ILE A 166 -16.32 39.79 6.73
CA ILE A 166 -17.47 39.24 6.01
C ILE A 166 -17.48 39.80 4.58
N ILE A 167 -17.63 38.92 3.59
CA ILE A 167 -17.94 39.28 2.21
C ILE A 167 -19.11 38.41 1.74
N HIS A 168 -20.21 39.02 1.31
CA HIS A 168 -21.40 38.35 0.76
C HIS A 168 -21.91 37.23 1.67
N ASP A 169 -22.13 37.57 2.94
CA ASP A 169 -22.56 36.70 4.04
C ASP A 169 -21.64 35.49 4.35
N LYS A 170 -20.43 35.47 3.80
CA LYS A 170 -19.38 34.46 4.05
C LYS A 170 -18.25 35.06 4.88
N VAL A 171 -17.67 34.24 5.76
CA VAL A 171 -16.59 34.67 6.65
C VAL A 171 -15.25 34.16 6.11
N TYR A 172 -14.29 35.07 6.03
CA TYR A 172 -12.94 34.80 5.52
C TYR A 172 -11.90 35.12 6.59
N ASP A 173 -10.94 34.22 6.77
CA ASP A 173 -9.78 34.43 7.62
C ASP A 173 -8.57 34.77 6.74
N VAL A 174 -8.13 36.02 6.83
CA VAL A 174 -7.02 36.54 6.03
C VAL A 174 -5.74 36.69 6.83
N THR A 175 -5.68 36.15 8.05
CA THR A 175 -4.53 36.31 8.96
C THR A 175 -3.21 35.95 8.28
N THR A 176 -3.20 34.87 7.49
CA THR A 176 -2.01 34.43 6.73
C THR A 176 -1.82 35.18 5.41
N PHE A 177 -2.86 35.84 4.91
CA PHE A 177 -2.87 36.57 3.64
C PHE A 177 -2.53 38.06 3.78
N LEU A 178 -2.48 38.61 5.00
CA LEU A 178 -2.21 40.03 5.27
C LEU A 178 -1.00 40.55 4.47
N ASN A 179 0.13 39.83 4.53
CA ASN A 179 1.38 40.24 3.86
C ASN A 179 1.43 39.91 2.36
N GLU A 180 0.52 39.06 1.87
CA GLU A 180 0.47 38.64 0.47
C GLU A 180 -0.53 39.45 -0.36
N HIS A 181 -1.36 40.25 0.31
CA HIS A 181 -2.38 41.05 -0.35
C HIS A 181 -1.73 42.17 -1.21
N PRO A 182 -1.97 42.20 -2.52
CA PRO A 182 -1.36 43.21 -3.41
C PRO A 182 -1.75 44.66 -3.12
N GLY A 183 -2.89 44.88 -2.45
CA GLY A 183 -3.34 46.20 -2.00
C GLY A 183 -2.79 46.62 -0.64
N GLY A 184 -1.90 45.83 -0.03
CA GLY A 184 -1.33 46.06 1.30
C GLY A 184 -2.16 45.45 2.44
N GLU A 185 -1.52 45.22 3.59
CA GLU A 185 -2.19 44.65 4.78
C GLU A 185 -3.13 45.65 5.49
N GLU A 186 -2.86 46.95 5.35
CA GLU A 186 -3.59 48.03 6.06
C GLU A 186 -5.08 47.99 5.74
N ILE A 187 -5.43 47.85 4.46
CA ILE A 187 -6.82 47.80 4.02
C ILE A 187 -7.57 46.58 4.59
N LEU A 188 -6.87 45.47 4.84
CA LEU A 188 -7.48 44.27 5.44
C LEU A 188 -7.68 44.43 6.95
N LEU A 189 -6.74 45.09 7.63
CA LEU A 189 -6.83 45.38 9.06
C LEU A 189 -7.93 46.40 9.36
N ASP A 190 -8.10 47.41 8.52
CA ASP A 190 -9.16 48.43 8.65
C ASP A 190 -10.57 47.84 8.58
N HIS A 191 -10.72 46.78 7.77
CA HIS A 191 -11.97 46.03 7.60
C HIS A 191 -12.04 44.78 8.48
N GLY A 192 -11.01 44.53 9.30
CA GLY A 192 -10.98 43.45 10.28
C GLY A 192 -12.15 43.54 11.23
N GLY A 193 -12.91 42.45 11.32
CA GLY A 193 -14.11 42.32 12.13
C GLY A 193 -15.38 42.97 11.55
N LYS A 194 -15.33 43.47 10.31
CA LYS A 194 -16.43 44.17 9.66
C LYS A 194 -16.94 43.43 8.42
N ASP A 195 -18.05 43.93 7.90
CA ASP A 195 -18.61 43.54 6.60
C ASP A 195 -17.98 44.43 5.53
N ALA A 196 -17.14 43.83 4.69
CA ALA A 196 -16.37 44.50 3.63
C ALA A 196 -16.97 44.23 2.24
N SER A 197 -18.20 43.72 2.16
CA SER A 197 -18.83 43.32 0.90
C SER A 197 -18.91 44.47 -0.11
N GLU A 198 -19.23 45.69 0.36
CA GLU A 198 -19.35 46.89 -0.48
C GLU A 198 -17.99 47.34 -0.99
N ASP A 199 -17.02 47.52 -0.09
CA ASP A 199 -15.66 47.94 -0.44
C ASP A 199 -14.97 46.92 -1.38
N PHE A 200 -15.21 45.63 -1.15
CA PHE A 200 -14.68 44.57 -2.01
C PHE A 200 -15.25 44.60 -3.44
N ASP A 201 -16.55 44.85 -3.56
CA ASP A 201 -17.25 44.95 -4.84
C ASP A 201 -16.89 46.22 -5.61
N ASP A 202 -16.61 47.32 -4.90
CA ASP A 202 -16.27 48.61 -5.48
C ASP A 202 -14.84 48.65 -6.03
N VAL A 203 -13.92 47.90 -5.43
CA VAL A 203 -12.54 47.75 -5.93
C VAL A 203 -12.48 46.97 -7.25
N GLY A 204 -13.36 45.99 -7.46
CA GLY A 204 -13.39 45.21 -8.70
C GLY A 204 -12.19 44.28 -8.89
N HIS A 205 -11.93 43.41 -7.92
CA HIS A 205 -10.95 42.32 -7.98
C HIS A 205 -11.05 41.45 -9.27
N SER A 206 -9.95 40.78 -9.66
CA SER A 206 -9.96 39.85 -10.80
C SER A 206 -10.64 38.52 -10.47
N THR A 207 -10.94 37.71 -11.49
CA THR A 207 -11.41 36.32 -11.32
C THR A 207 -10.44 35.47 -10.49
N ASP A 208 -9.13 35.67 -10.70
CA ASP A 208 -8.09 34.94 -9.97
C ASP A 208 -8.09 35.29 -8.48
N ALA A 209 -8.34 36.55 -8.14
CA ALA A 209 -8.46 37.00 -6.76
C ALA A 209 -9.69 36.37 -6.07
N LEU A 210 -10.79 36.18 -6.81
CA LEU A 210 -11.96 35.46 -6.29
C LEU A 210 -11.68 33.97 -6.07
N ASP A 211 -10.93 33.33 -6.95
CA ASP A 211 -10.54 31.94 -6.77
C ASP A 211 -9.61 31.77 -5.57
N LEU A 212 -8.67 32.70 -5.39
CA LEU A 212 -7.80 32.73 -4.22
C LEU A 212 -8.61 32.94 -2.92
N MET A 213 -9.65 33.79 -2.95
CA MET A 213 -10.53 34.04 -1.81
C MET A 213 -11.20 32.75 -1.30
N LYS A 214 -11.52 31.78 -2.18
CA LYS A 214 -12.11 30.48 -1.79
C LYS A 214 -11.22 29.71 -0.80
N LYS A 215 -9.90 29.85 -0.91
CA LYS A 215 -8.92 29.19 -0.03
C LYS A 215 -9.00 29.69 1.42
N TYR A 216 -9.39 30.96 1.61
CA TYR A 216 -9.45 31.62 2.90
C TYR A 216 -10.86 31.62 3.51
N LYS A 217 -11.84 30.98 2.86
CA LYS A 217 -13.20 30.85 3.41
C LYS A 217 -13.17 29.93 4.63
N VAL A 218 -13.57 30.47 5.78
CA VAL A 218 -13.63 29.72 7.04
C VAL A 218 -15.04 29.39 7.49
N GLY A 219 -16.06 29.90 6.82
CA GLY A 219 -17.45 29.60 7.17
C GLY A 219 -18.46 30.57 6.56
N GLU A 220 -19.67 30.57 7.10
CA GLU A 220 -20.76 31.46 6.72
C GLU A 220 -21.39 32.13 7.94
N LEU A 221 -22.04 33.28 7.76
CA LEU A 221 -22.80 33.88 8.84
C LEU A 221 -24.01 33.03 9.21
N VAL A 222 -24.39 33.06 10.49
CA VAL A 222 -25.65 32.47 10.98
C VAL A 222 -26.83 33.04 10.19
N GLU A 223 -27.78 32.18 9.83
CA GLU A 223 -28.90 32.52 8.93
C GLU A 223 -29.70 33.75 9.37
N SER A 224 -29.85 33.97 10.68
CA SER A 224 -30.56 35.12 11.25
C SER A 224 -29.87 36.48 11.05
N GLU A 225 -28.57 36.51 10.74
CA GLU A 225 -27.77 37.74 10.60
C GLU A 225 -27.33 38.02 9.16
N ARG A 226 -27.77 37.19 8.22
CA ARG A 226 -27.52 37.34 6.78
C ARG A 226 -28.29 38.53 6.23
N LYS A 227 -27.62 39.41 5.51
CA LYS A 227 -28.28 40.58 4.88
C LYS A 227 -28.77 40.25 3.47
N GLY A 228 -28.43 39.09 2.91
CA GLY A 228 -28.83 38.70 1.56
C GLY A 228 -28.13 39.55 0.51
N SER A 229 -26.90 40.01 0.78
CA SER A 229 -26.09 40.72 -0.21
C SER A 229 -25.57 39.71 -1.23
N GLU A 230 -26.20 39.71 -2.41
CA GLU A 230 -25.66 38.98 -3.56
C GLU A 230 -24.56 39.81 -4.26
N PRO A 231 -23.51 39.15 -4.78
CA PRO A 231 -22.47 39.83 -5.55
C PRO A 231 -23.06 40.53 -6.78
N LYS A 232 -22.53 41.71 -7.14
CA LYS A 232 -22.96 42.44 -8.34
C LYS A 232 -22.88 41.56 -9.60
N LYS A 233 -23.86 41.65 -10.51
CA LYS A 233 -24.03 40.75 -11.68
C LYS A 233 -22.84 40.65 -12.64
N THR A 234 -21.88 41.58 -12.59
CA THR A 234 -20.66 41.56 -13.40
C THR A 234 -19.74 40.38 -13.07
N TRP A 235 -19.94 39.74 -11.91
CA TRP A 235 -19.08 38.66 -11.38
C TRP A 235 -19.52 37.23 -11.78
N THR A 236 -20.75 37.03 -12.25
CA THR A 236 -21.40 35.71 -12.28
C THR A 236 -21.23 34.92 -13.58
N SER A 237 -20.49 35.41 -14.59
CA SER A 237 -20.36 34.70 -15.87
C SER A 237 -19.57 33.39 -15.79
N ASP A 238 -18.67 33.22 -14.83
CA ASP A 238 -17.82 32.02 -14.70
C ASP A 238 -18.11 31.16 -13.45
N TYR A 239 -18.99 31.61 -12.55
CA TYR A 239 -19.22 30.95 -11.25
C TYR A 239 -19.91 29.56 -11.35
N SER A 240 -20.56 29.25 -12.48
CA SER A 240 -21.40 28.04 -12.60
C SER A 240 -20.82 26.91 -13.46
N LYS A 241 -19.67 27.07 -14.12
CA LYS A 241 -19.21 26.08 -15.12
C LYS A 241 -18.40 24.90 -14.57
N ASP A 242 -17.91 24.97 -13.34
CA ASP A 242 -16.90 24.00 -12.86
C ASP A 242 -17.48 22.79 -12.09
N LYS A 243 -18.79 22.79 -11.83
CA LYS A 243 -19.45 21.73 -11.04
C LYS A 243 -19.71 20.43 -11.81
N GLN A 244 -19.53 20.40 -13.14
CA GLN A 244 -19.85 19.23 -13.97
C GLN A 244 -18.66 18.32 -14.32
N ASN A 245 -17.41 18.67 -13.98
CA ASN A 245 -16.24 17.91 -14.45
C ASN A 245 -15.46 17.14 -13.36
N LYS A 246 -15.88 17.21 -12.09
CA LYS A 246 -15.21 16.48 -10.98
C LYS A 246 -15.91 15.20 -10.52
N GLU A 247 -17.08 14.87 -11.07
CA GLU A 247 -17.85 13.69 -10.65
C GLU A 247 -17.34 12.36 -11.25
N ASN A 248 -16.36 12.40 -12.16
CA ASN A 248 -15.80 11.22 -12.83
C ASN A 248 -14.38 10.83 -12.37
N GLN A 249 -14.04 11.05 -11.10
CA GLN A 249 -12.85 10.41 -10.52
C GLN A 249 -13.29 9.12 -9.82
N GLY A 250 -13.36 8.04 -10.60
CA GLY A 250 -13.58 6.69 -10.08
C GLY A 250 -12.57 6.33 -8.99
N LEU A 251 -13.01 5.48 -8.06
CA LEU A 251 -12.21 5.03 -6.90
C LEU A 251 -10.78 4.68 -7.30
N SER A 252 -9.82 5.17 -6.52
CA SER A 252 -8.39 5.05 -6.80
C SER A 252 -7.99 3.58 -7.00
N PRO A 253 -7.02 3.28 -7.89
CA PRO A 253 -6.56 1.91 -8.16
C PRO A 253 -6.14 1.14 -6.89
N PHE A 254 -5.69 1.84 -5.85
CA PHE A 254 -5.30 1.26 -4.57
C PHE A 254 -6.46 0.66 -3.77
N VAL A 255 -7.68 1.20 -3.89
CA VAL A 255 -8.86 0.65 -3.23
C VAL A 255 -9.29 -0.68 -3.87
N TRP A 256 -9.12 -0.81 -5.18
CA TRP A 256 -9.39 -2.07 -5.88
C TRP A 256 -8.39 -3.16 -5.49
N VAL A 257 -7.11 -2.81 -5.34
CA VAL A 257 -6.06 -3.76 -4.93
C VAL A 257 -6.27 -4.21 -3.47
N SER A 258 -6.62 -3.31 -2.56
CA SER A 258 -6.87 -3.68 -1.16
C SER A 258 -8.12 -4.55 -0.98
N ALA A 259 -9.19 -4.27 -1.73
CA ALA A 259 -10.41 -5.09 -1.72
C ALA A 259 -10.14 -6.51 -2.27
N LEU A 260 -9.30 -6.64 -3.31
CA LEU A 260 -8.95 -7.93 -3.91
C LEU A 260 -8.07 -8.77 -2.98
N ALA A 261 -7.12 -8.14 -2.28
CA ALA A 261 -6.31 -8.80 -1.26
C ALA A 261 -7.15 -9.29 -0.07
N ALA A 262 -8.10 -8.47 0.39
CA ALA A 262 -9.01 -8.86 1.47
C ALA A 262 -9.92 -10.03 1.07
N MET A 263 -10.45 -10.04 -0.15
CA MET A 263 -11.23 -11.18 -0.65
C MET A 263 -10.39 -12.47 -0.74
N MET A 264 -9.15 -12.39 -1.23
CA MET A 264 -8.26 -13.55 -1.28
C MET A 264 -7.95 -14.10 0.11
N ALA A 265 -7.75 -13.23 1.10
CA ALA A 265 -7.55 -13.63 2.49
C ALA A 265 -8.79 -14.31 3.11
N ILE A 266 -9.99 -13.81 2.82
CA ILE A 266 -11.24 -14.41 3.31
C ILE A 266 -11.44 -15.80 2.69
N VAL A 267 -11.22 -15.94 1.38
CA VAL A 267 -11.31 -17.25 0.71
C VAL A 267 -10.30 -18.22 1.31
N TYR A 268 -9.05 -17.79 1.52
CA TYR A 268 -8.03 -18.62 2.15
C TYR A 268 -8.45 -19.09 3.55
N PHE A 269 -9.07 -18.24 4.36
CA PHE A 269 -9.52 -18.56 5.72
C PHE A 269 -10.77 -19.45 5.77
N VAL A 270 -11.60 -19.45 4.72
CA VAL A 270 -12.81 -20.29 4.62
C VAL A 270 -12.49 -21.69 4.10
N TYR A 271 -11.38 -21.86 3.37
CA TYR A 271 -10.96 -23.13 2.77
C TYR A 271 -9.80 -23.84 3.49
N LEU A 272 -9.45 -23.39 4.70
CA LEU A 272 -8.51 -24.02 5.63
C LEU A 272 -9.25 -24.62 6.83
#